data_AF-A0A158H973-F1
#
_entry.id   AF-A0A158H973-F1
#
_cell.length_a   1.000
_cell.length_b   1.000
_cell.length_c   1.000
_cell.angle_alpha   90.00
_cell.angle_beta   90.00
_cell.angle_gamma   90.00
#
_symmetry.space_group_name_H-M   'P 1'
#
loop_
_entity.id
_entity.type
_entity.pdbx_description
1 polymer ?
#
loop_
_entity_poly.entity_id
_entity_poly.type
_entity_poly.pdbx_seq_one_letter_code
_entity_poly.pdbx_strand_id
1 'polypeptide(L)'
;MSDKHLSSQFDADLNAVSSKVLEMGGLVESQIIHAMQALNTFDIAVADQVIAAEVRLNTMEVEIDEECSNIIARRQPAARDLRLLMAISKTITNLERAGDEAEKIAKRVKRISEDGAGRTVNIAEIKLSGEMAVTILRRALDAFARLDTVAAAQIVRDDKAIDEEFRAFVRKLITYMMEDPRTISAGLDYLFIAKAVERIGDHAKNIAEFIIYIVKGTDVRHVSRDQLEREALS
;
A
#
# COMPACT_ATOMS: atom_id res chain seq x y z
N MET A 1 34.39 -10.38 -23.81
CA MET A 1 34.46 -9.35 -22.74
C MET A 1 33.29 -8.37 -22.78
N SER A 2 32.77 -8.00 -23.97
CA SER A 2 31.56 -7.15 -24.11
C SER A 2 30.31 -7.69 -23.39
N ASP A 3 30.01 -9.00 -23.50
CA ASP A 3 28.79 -9.59 -22.92
C ASP A 3 28.76 -9.53 -21.38
N LYS A 4 29.92 -9.63 -20.72
CA LYS A 4 30.01 -9.56 -19.26
C LYS A 4 29.76 -8.14 -18.75
N HIS A 5 30.20 -7.12 -19.48
CA HIS A 5 29.93 -5.71 -19.18
C HIS A 5 28.47 -5.31 -19.47
N LEU A 6 27.88 -5.88 -20.53
CA LEU A 6 26.46 -5.67 -20.86
C LEU A 6 25.54 -6.29 -19.81
N SER A 7 25.84 -7.53 -19.36
CA SER A 7 25.12 -8.18 -18.26
C SER A 7 25.24 -7.40 -16.96
N SER A 8 26.46 -6.99 -16.57
CA SER A 8 26.65 -6.26 -15.30
C SER A 8 25.95 -4.91 -15.26
N GLN A 9 25.87 -4.21 -16.41
CA GLN A 9 25.15 -2.94 -16.49
C GLN A 9 23.64 -3.16 -16.44
N PHE A 10 23.13 -4.21 -17.09
CA PHE A 10 21.71 -4.55 -17.01
C PHE A 10 21.28 -4.93 -15.58
N ASP A 11 22.09 -5.73 -14.89
CA ASP A 11 21.85 -6.05 -13.48
C ASP A 11 21.89 -4.79 -12.60
N ALA A 12 22.77 -3.84 -12.90
CA ALA A 12 22.80 -2.54 -12.23
C ALA A 12 21.54 -1.72 -12.50
N ASP A 13 21.06 -1.69 -13.75
CA ASP A 13 19.82 -0.99 -14.14
C ASP A 13 18.61 -1.60 -13.39
N LEU A 14 18.52 -2.94 -13.28
CA LEU A 14 17.48 -3.64 -12.52
C LEU A 14 17.53 -3.35 -11.00
N ASN A 15 18.73 -3.34 -10.42
CA ASN A 15 18.91 -3.01 -9.01
C ASN A 15 18.58 -1.55 -8.71
N ALA A 16 18.92 -0.63 -9.62
CA ALA A 16 18.62 0.79 -9.48
C ALA A 16 17.10 1.03 -9.44
N VAL A 17 16.35 0.47 -10.41
CA VAL A 17 14.89 0.62 -10.44
C VAL A 17 14.23 -0.05 -9.23
N SER A 18 14.71 -1.22 -8.80
CA SER A 18 14.21 -1.88 -7.58
C SER A 18 14.44 -1.04 -6.32
N SER A 19 15.58 -0.34 -6.24
CA SER A 19 15.89 0.55 -5.12
C SER A 19 14.95 1.76 -5.07
N LYS A 20 14.60 2.33 -6.24
CA LYS A 20 13.63 3.43 -6.32
C LYS A 20 12.22 2.99 -5.88
N VAL A 21 11.81 1.77 -6.20
CA VAL A 21 10.53 1.20 -5.72
C VAL A 21 10.52 1.11 -4.19
N LEU A 22 11.62 0.66 -3.58
CA LEU A 22 11.73 0.61 -2.12
C LEU A 22 11.77 2.00 -1.48
N GLU A 23 12.40 2.99 -2.13
CA GLU A 23 12.34 4.39 -1.70
C GLU A 23 10.91 4.93 -1.73
N MET A 24 10.18 4.68 -2.83
CA MET A 24 8.76 5.04 -2.97
C MET A 24 7.93 4.37 -1.88
N GLY A 25 8.17 3.09 -1.61
CA GLY A 25 7.51 2.35 -0.54
C GLY A 25 7.74 2.95 0.85
N GLY A 26 8.97 3.38 1.15
CA GLY A 26 9.29 4.07 2.40
C GLY A 26 8.59 5.43 2.56
N LEU A 27 8.40 6.17 1.45
CA LEU A 27 7.62 7.40 1.45
C LEU A 27 6.14 7.14 1.79
N VAL A 28 5.54 6.13 1.14
CA VAL A 28 4.15 5.71 1.39
C VAL A 28 3.97 5.26 2.84
N GLU A 29 4.89 4.44 3.36
CA GLU A 29 4.87 4.02 4.76
C GLU A 29 4.85 5.22 5.72
N SER A 30 5.71 6.23 5.47
CA SER A 30 5.74 7.45 6.26
C SER A 30 4.43 8.26 6.14
N GLN A 31 3.85 8.38 4.94
CA GLN A 31 2.57 9.07 4.74
C GLN A 31 1.44 8.41 5.54
N ILE A 32 1.35 7.07 5.53
CA ILE A 32 0.33 6.33 6.29
C ILE A 32 0.52 6.56 7.79
N ILE A 33 1.75 6.44 8.31
CA ILE A 33 2.06 6.68 9.73
C ILE A 33 1.65 8.11 10.14
N HIS A 34 2.02 9.11 9.34
CA HIS A 34 1.67 10.51 9.60
C HIS A 34 0.16 10.76 9.50
N ALA A 35 -0.55 10.14 8.54
CA ALA A 35 -1.99 10.26 8.43
C ALA A 35 -2.71 9.69 9.67
N MET A 36 -2.24 8.55 10.19
CA MET A 36 -2.75 7.95 11.41
C MET A 36 -2.40 8.76 12.66
N GLN A 37 -1.21 9.37 12.71
CA GLN A 37 -0.83 10.31 13.76
C GLN A 37 -1.73 11.55 13.76
N ALA A 38 -1.97 12.13 12.59
CA ALA A 38 -2.87 13.27 12.41
C ALA A 38 -4.28 12.92 12.87
N LEU A 39 -4.79 11.72 12.54
CA LEU A 39 -6.08 11.24 13.03
C LEU A 39 -6.13 11.12 14.56
N ASN A 40 -5.07 10.60 15.18
CA ASN A 40 -5.03 10.41 16.62
C ASN A 40 -4.97 11.74 17.40
N THR A 41 -4.26 12.73 16.85
CA THR A 41 -3.95 13.99 17.54
C THR A 41 -4.78 15.17 17.05
N PHE A 42 -5.50 15.00 15.93
CA PHE A 42 -6.11 16.07 15.14
C PHE A 42 -5.11 17.18 14.75
N ASP A 43 -3.83 16.81 14.58
CA ASP A 43 -2.78 17.74 14.16
C ASP A 43 -2.89 18.03 12.66
N ILE A 44 -3.37 19.24 12.36
CA ILE A 44 -3.58 19.72 11.00
C ILE A 44 -2.25 19.94 10.26
N ALA A 45 -1.18 20.33 10.97
CA ALA A 45 0.11 20.52 10.34
C ALA A 45 0.67 19.19 9.83
N VAL A 46 0.49 18.10 10.58
CA VAL A 46 0.86 16.75 10.14
C VAL A 46 -0.02 16.32 8.95
N ALA A 47 -1.32 16.59 8.98
CA ALA A 47 -2.21 16.29 7.84
C ALA A 47 -1.79 17.04 6.55
N ASP A 48 -1.40 18.31 6.66
CA ASP A 48 -0.92 19.11 5.53
C ASP A 48 0.40 18.58 4.95
N GLN A 49 1.29 18.05 5.79
CA GLN A 49 2.51 17.39 5.33
C GLN A 49 2.21 16.14 4.49
N VAL A 50 1.24 15.32 4.89
CA VAL A 50 0.82 14.14 4.12
C VAL A 50 0.29 14.55 2.75
N ILE A 51 -0.57 15.56 2.71
CA ILE A 51 -1.15 16.09 1.46
C ILE A 51 -0.07 16.65 0.54
N ALA A 52 0.89 17.41 1.08
CA ALA A 52 1.97 17.98 0.28
C ALA A 52 2.94 16.92 -0.28
N ALA A 53 3.15 15.82 0.45
CA ALA A 53 4.02 14.72 0.01
C ALA A 53 3.48 13.97 -1.21
N GLU A 54 2.18 14.05 -1.48
CA GLU A 54 1.52 13.33 -2.58
C GLU A 54 2.06 13.70 -3.97
N VAL A 55 2.44 14.96 -4.17
CA VAL A 55 3.04 15.40 -5.43
C VAL A 55 4.35 14.68 -5.72
N ARG A 56 5.16 14.44 -4.68
CA ARG A 56 6.42 13.71 -4.80
C ARG A 56 6.16 12.25 -5.15
N LEU A 57 5.16 11.61 -4.52
CA LEU A 57 4.81 10.22 -4.77
C LEU A 57 4.40 9.98 -6.22
N ASN A 58 3.50 10.83 -6.75
CA ASN A 58 3.08 10.81 -8.15
C ASN A 58 4.27 10.98 -9.12
N THR A 59 5.21 11.87 -8.79
CA THR A 59 6.41 12.07 -9.61
C THR A 59 7.28 10.81 -9.64
N MET A 60 7.47 10.17 -8.49
CA MET A 60 8.24 8.92 -8.39
C MET A 60 7.60 7.78 -9.18
N GLU A 61 6.27 7.67 -9.20
CA GLU A 61 5.57 6.67 -10.00
C GLU A 61 5.94 6.82 -11.49
N VAL A 62 5.79 8.03 -12.04
CA VAL A 62 6.07 8.31 -13.46
C VAL A 62 7.54 8.04 -13.79
N GLU A 63 8.47 8.51 -12.95
CA GLU A 63 9.90 8.30 -13.16
C GLU A 63 10.29 6.81 -13.17
N ILE A 64 9.72 6.00 -12.28
CA ILE A 64 10.00 4.57 -12.21
C ILE A 64 9.39 3.83 -13.41
N ASP A 65 8.19 4.19 -13.85
CA ASP A 65 7.55 3.58 -15.02
C ASP A 65 8.30 3.88 -16.32
N GLU A 66 8.77 5.12 -16.48
CA GLU A 66 9.63 5.53 -17.59
C GLU A 66 10.96 4.75 -17.61
N GLU A 67 11.58 4.57 -16.45
CA GLU A 67 12.81 3.78 -16.33
C GLU A 67 12.58 2.31 -16.70
N CYS A 68 11.48 1.71 -16.24
CA CYS A 68 11.10 0.36 -16.63
C CYS A 68 10.94 0.23 -18.15
N SER A 69 10.21 1.17 -18.76
CA SER A 69 9.99 1.21 -20.21
C SER A 69 11.30 1.34 -20.99
N ASN A 70 12.20 2.20 -20.52
CA ASN A 70 13.52 2.39 -21.12
C ASN A 70 14.41 1.14 -21.02
N ILE A 71 14.38 0.43 -19.89
CA ILE A 71 15.12 -0.82 -19.71
C ILE A 71 14.60 -1.87 -20.70
N ILE A 72 13.28 -2.05 -20.80
CA ILE A 72 12.64 -3.01 -21.71
C ILE A 72 13.05 -2.70 -23.16
N ALA A 73 12.90 -1.45 -23.59
CA ALA A 73 13.18 -1.03 -24.96
C ALA A 73 14.66 -1.21 -25.36
N ARG A 74 15.58 -0.94 -24.43
CA ARG A 74 17.03 -0.98 -24.72
C ARG A 74 17.65 -2.36 -24.60
N ARG A 75 17.09 -3.24 -23.77
CA ARG A 75 17.78 -4.46 -23.31
C ARG A 75 17.10 -5.77 -23.75
N GLN A 76 15.83 -5.74 -24.16
CA GLN A 76 15.06 -6.95 -24.52
C GLN A 76 15.21 -8.06 -23.46
N PRO A 77 14.77 -7.79 -22.21
CA PRO A 77 15.02 -8.65 -21.05
C PRO A 77 14.52 -10.08 -21.24
N ALA A 78 15.21 -11.04 -20.62
CA ALA A 78 14.76 -12.42 -20.57
C ALA A 78 13.45 -12.55 -19.78
N ALA A 79 12.77 -13.70 -19.91
CA ALA A 79 11.41 -13.88 -19.39
C ALA A 79 11.26 -13.52 -17.90
N ARG A 80 12.23 -13.86 -17.05
CA ARG A 80 12.18 -13.55 -15.61
C ARG A 80 12.34 -12.05 -15.34
N ASP A 81 13.27 -11.39 -16.02
CA ASP A 81 13.55 -9.98 -15.83
C ASP A 81 12.42 -9.11 -16.41
N LEU A 82 11.81 -9.55 -17.51
CA LEU A 82 10.61 -8.93 -18.04
C LEU A 82 9.45 -9.02 -17.04
N ARG A 83 9.25 -10.19 -16.40
CA ARG A 83 8.23 -10.32 -15.34
C ARG A 83 8.53 -9.39 -14.16
N LEU A 84 9.78 -9.25 -13.75
CA LEU A 84 10.18 -8.31 -12.71
C LEU A 84 9.81 -6.87 -13.08
N LEU A 85 10.19 -6.40 -14.27
CA LEU A 85 9.88 -5.04 -14.73
C LEU A 85 8.36 -4.80 -14.86
N MET A 86 7.61 -5.78 -15.38
CA MET A 86 6.15 -5.70 -15.44
C MET A 86 5.51 -5.68 -14.04
N ALA A 87 6.07 -6.42 -13.09
CA ALA A 87 5.60 -6.42 -11.72
C ALA A 87 5.95 -5.13 -10.99
N ILE A 88 7.12 -4.53 -11.26
CA ILE A 88 7.50 -3.20 -10.76
C ILE A 88 6.47 -2.15 -11.19
N SER A 89 6.17 -2.07 -12.50
CA SER A 89 5.18 -1.12 -13.03
C SER A 89 3.81 -1.27 -12.35
N LYS A 90 3.38 -2.50 -12.04
CA LYS A 90 2.13 -2.71 -11.27
C LYS A 90 2.27 -2.41 -9.77
N THR A 91 3.45 -2.60 -9.20
CA THR A 91 3.76 -2.36 -7.78
C THR A 91 3.73 -0.88 -7.48
N ILE A 92 4.36 -0.04 -8.31
CA ILE A 92 4.37 1.41 -8.13
C ILE A 92 2.97 2.02 -8.17
N THR A 93 2.08 1.53 -9.04
CA THR A 93 0.67 1.96 -9.05
C THR A 93 -0.08 1.53 -7.79
N ASN A 94 0.28 0.40 -7.16
CA ASN A 94 -0.32 0.05 -5.86
C ASN A 94 0.27 0.89 -4.72
N LEU A 95 1.54 1.29 -4.81
CA LEU A 95 2.17 2.20 -3.85
C LEU A 95 1.56 3.61 -3.95
N GLU A 96 1.41 4.15 -5.16
CA GLU A 96 0.73 5.43 -5.40
C GLU A 96 -0.67 5.40 -4.78
N ARG A 97 -1.49 4.40 -5.12
CA ARG A 97 -2.83 4.27 -4.56
C ARG A 97 -2.87 4.14 -3.04
N ALA A 98 -1.87 3.49 -2.43
CA ALA A 98 -1.78 3.42 -0.97
C ALA A 98 -1.46 4.80 -0.35
N GLY A 99 -0.59 5.59 -0.97
CA GLY A 99 -0.34 6.98 -0.56
C GLY A 99 -1.56 7.87 -0.76
N ASP A 100 -2.27 7.67 -1.86
CA ASP A 100 -3.52 8.33 -2.21
C ASP A 100 -4.64 8.07 -1.18
N GLU A 101 -4.70 6.85 -0.61
CA GLU A 101 -5.56 6.54 0.54
C GLU A 101 -5.09 7.24 1.84
N ALA A 102 -3.78 7.37 2.08
CA ALA A 102 -3.26 8.17 3.19
C ALA A 102 -3.61 9.66 3.07
N GLU A 103 -3.57 10.21 1.86
CA GLU A 103 -4.00 11.58 1.55
C GLU A 103 -5.50 11.77 1.84
N LYS A 104 -6.35 10.80 1.48
CA LYS A 104 -7.78 10.79 1.80
C LYS A 104 -8.04 10.79 3.31
N ILE A 105 -7.25 10.06 4.09
CA ILE A 105 -7.31 10.09 5.56
C ILE A 105 -7.00 11.50 6.05
N ALA A 106 -5.87 12.10 5.64
CA ALA A 106 -5.46 13.43 6.06
C ALA A 106 -6.52 14.51 5.74
N LYS A 107 -7.09 14.50 4.53
CA LYS A 107 -8.17 15.41 4.12
C LYS A 107 -9.42 15.28 5.01
N ARG A 108 -9.75 14.06 5.47
CA ARG A 108 -10.90 13.81 6.36
C ARG A 108 -10.64 14.24 7.79
N VAL A 109 -9.42 14.01 8.29
CA VAL A 109 -9.00 14.52 9.60
C VAL A 109 -9.20 16.03 9.69
N LYS A 110 -8.83 16.78 8.63
CA LYS A 110 -9.04 18.24 8.57
C LYS A 110 -10.52 18.61 8.70
N ARG A 111 -11.40 17.98 7.91
CA ARG A 111 -12.85 18.21 7.97
C ARG A 111 -13.43 17.92 9.36
N ILE A 112 -13.06 16.78 9.96
CA ILE A 112 -13.53 16.44 11.31
C ILE A 112 -13.05 17.46 12.35
N SER A 113 -11.84 17.99 12.19
CA SER A 113 -11.27 18.98 13.09
C SER A 113 -12.01 20.33 13.03
N GLU A 114 -12.47 20.73 11.85
CA GLU A 114 -13.25 21.95 11.61
C GLU A 114 -14.67 21.85 12.22
N ASP A 115 -15.31 20.68 12.12
CA ASP A 115 -16.67 20.46 12.63
C ASP A 115 -16.75 20.38 14.17
N GLY A 116 -15.65 20.04 14.86
CA GLY A 116 -15.50 20.04 16.32
C GLY A 116 -16.29 18.94 17.08
N ALA A 117 -17.53 18.65 16.67
CA ALA A 117 -18.40 17.63 17.26
C ALA A 117 -17.99 16.18 16.90
N GLY A 118 -17.13 15.99 15.90
CA GLY A 118 -16.70 14.67 15.43
C GLY A 118 -15.60 14.00 16.24
N ARG A 119 -14.98 14.68 17.22
CA ARG A 119 -13.82 14.13 17.96
C ARG A 119 -14.16 13.07 19.01
N THR A 120 -15.45 12.81 19.26
CA THR A 120 -15.93 11.88 20.30
C THR A 120 -16.06 10.44 19.83
N VAL A 121 -15.88 10.16 18.54
CA VAL A 121 -15.93 8.80 18.02
C VAL A 121 -14.76 7.98 18.56
N ASN A 122 -15.05 6.81 19.10
CA ASN A 122 -14.01 5.87 19.51
C ASN A 122 -13.41 5.17 18.28
N ILE A 123 -12.15 5.49 17.98
CA ILE A 123 -11.38 5.04 16.82
C ILE A 123 -10.42 3.87 17.10
N ALA A 124 -10.61 3.09 18.18
CA ALA A 124 -9.70 2.01 18.55
C ALA A 124 -9.47 0.99 17.41
N GLU A 125 -10.53 0.60 16.72
CA GLU A 125 -10.49 -0.35 15.60
C GLU A 125 -9.75 0.23 14.38
N ILE A 126 -9.92 1.54 14.10
CA ILE A 126 -9.17 2.24 13.04
C ILE A 126 -7.69 2.30 13.38
N LYS A 127 -7.32 2.59 14.64
CA LYS A 127 -5.92 2.62 15.07
C LYS A 127 -5.24 1.27 14.89
N LEU A 128 -5.89 0.22 15.38
CA LEU A 128 -5.39 -1.15 15.28
C LEU A 128 -5.22 -1.56 13.81
N SER A 129 -6.25 -1.38 12.99
CA SER A 129 -6.18 -1.69 11.56
C SER A 129 -5.14 -0.84 10.81
N GLY A 130 -4.92 0.41 11.21
CA GLY A 130 -3.85 1.26 10.65
C GLY A 130 -2.45 0.74 10.95
N GLU A 131 -2.19 0.29 12.18
CA GLU A 131 -0.92 -0.35 12.55
C GLU A 131 -0.69 -1.65 11.78
N MET A 132 -1.76 -2.43 11.58
CA MET A 132 -1.73 -3.65 10.77
C MET A 132 -1.44 -3.35 9.31
N ALA A 133 -2.08 -2.33 8.72
CA ALA A 133 -1.87 -1.92 7.33
C ALA A 133 -0.41 -1.51 7.08
N VAL A 134 0.17 -0.69 7.97
CA VAL A 134 1.60 -0.32 7.92
C VAL A 134 2.50 -1.55 8.00
N THR A 135 2.17 -2.49 8.90
CA THR A 135 2.95 -3.73 9.09
C THR A 135 2.91 -4.63 7.86
N ILE A 136 1.73 -4.80 7.25
CA ILE A 136 1.54 -5.61 6.03
C ILE A 136 2.27 -4.96 4.86
N LEU A 137 2.19 -3.63 4.69
CA LEU A 137 2.93 -2.91 3.65
C LEU A 137 4.45 -3.09 3.80
N ARG A 138 4.98 -2.87 5.00
CA ARG A 138 6.42 -3.06 5.27
C ARG A 138 6.87 -4.48 4.96
N ARG A 139 6.08 -5.49 5.37
CA ARG A 139 6.35 -6.89 5.04
C ARG A 139 6.29 -7.18 3.56
N ALA A 140 5.37 -6.56 2.82
CA ALA A 140 5.27 -6.70 1.37
C ALA A 140 6.51 -6.14 0.67
N LEU A 141 7.01 -4.96 1.08
CA LEU A 141 8.24 -4.36 0.58
C LEU A 141 9.48 -5.23 0.90
N ASP A 142 9.55 -5.74 2.13
CA ASP A 142 10.60 -6.66 2.59
C ASP A 142 10.63 -7.98 1.81
N ALA A 143 9.46 -8.53 1.52
CA ALA A 143 9.30 -9.74 0.71
C ALA A 143 9.63 -9.44 -0.75
N PHE A 144 9.28 -8.27 -1.27
CA PHE A 144 9.58 -7.83 -2.63
C PHE A 144 11.10 -7.70 -2.84
N ALA A 145 11.81 -7.06 -1.90
CA ALA A 145 13.26 -6.91 -1.94
C ALA A 145 14.01 -8.25 -1.98
N ARG A 146 13.42 -9.29 -1.37
CA ARG A 146 13.99 -10.65 -1.28
C ARG A 146 13.40 -11.63 -2.29
N LEU A 147 12.37 -11.22 -3.03
CA LEU A 147 11.52 -12.09 -3.85
C LEU A 147 11.04 -13.34 -3.07
N ASP A 148 10.65 -13.15 -1.81
CA ASP A 148 10.25 -14.22 -0.90
C ASP A 148 8.77 -14.59 -1.08
N THR A 149 8.51 -15.71 -1.77
CA THR A 149 7.16 -16.19 -2.03
C THR A 149 6.45 -16.73 -0.79
N VAL A 150 7.20 -17.23 0.20
CA VAL A 150 6.62 -17.77 1.44
C VAL A 150 6.12 -16.62 2.30
N ALA A 151 6.92 -15.56 2.43
CA ALA A 151 6.51 -14.34 3.09
C ALA A 151 5.29 -13.71 2.39
N ALA A 152 5.28 -13.68 1.06
CA ALA A 152 4.16 -13.17 0.26
C ALA A 152 2.84 -13.91 0.56
N ALA A 153 2.85 -15.25 0.60
CA ALA A 153 1.66 -16.03 0.92
C ALA A 153 1.14 -15.75 2.35
N GLN A 154 2.04 -15.52 3.31
CA GLN A 154 1.63 -15.18 4.66
C GLN A 154 0.99 -13.79 4.74
N ILE A 155 1.48 -12.81 3.98
CA ILE A 155 0.91 -11.46 3.91
C ILE A 155 -0.54 -11.51 3.41
N VAL A 156 -0.80 -12.28 2.36
CA VAL A 156 -2.16 -12.47 1.81
C VAL A 156 -3.12 -13.08 2.83
N ARG A 157 -2.64 -13.95 3.73
CA ARG A 157 -3.44 -14.51 4.83
C ARG A 157 -3.78 -13.46 5.89
N ASP A 158 -2.80 -12.62 6.23
CA ASP A 158 -2.90 -11.68 7.36
C ASP A 158 -3.79 -10.47 7.04
N ASP A 159 -3.93 -10.12 5.75
CA ASP A 159 -4.81 -9.04 5.25
C ASP A 159 -6.28 -9.18 5.71
N LYS A 160 -6.78 -10.42 5.84
CA LYS A 160 -8.16 -10.70 6.29
C LYS A 160 -8.47 -10.09 7.67
N ALA A 161 -7.47 -9.92 8.52
CA ALA A 161 -7.68 -9.34 9.84
C ALA A 161 -8.02 -7.83 9.75
N ILE A 162 -7.53 -7.11 8.73
CA ILE A 162 -7.89 -5.71 8.48
C ILE A 162 -9.36 -5.60 8.07
N ASP A 163 -9.84 -6.49 7.19
CA ASP A 163 -11.26 -6.56 6.80
C ASP A 163 -12.18 -6.77 8.00
N GLU A 164 -11.76 -7.61 8.96
CA GLU A 164 -12.51 -7.91 10.18
C GLU A 164 -12.62 -6.68 11.08
N GLU A 165 -11.52 -5.95 11.28
CA GLU A 165 -11.50 -4.69 12.02
C GLU A 165 -12.35 -3.60 11.35
N PHE A 166 -12.29 -3.49 10.01
CA PHE A 166 -13.17 -2.58 9.27
C PHE A 166 -14.65 -2.89 9.52
N ARG A 167 -15.06 -4.15 9.40
CA ARG A 167 -16.46 -4.56 9.66
C ARG A 167 -16.87 -4.34 11.12
N ALA A 168 -15.96 -4.56 12.07
CA ALA A 168 -16.20 -4.28 13.48
C ALA A 168 -16.46 -2.78 13.71
N PHE A 169 -15.60 -1.93 13.15
CA PHE A 169 -15.75 -0.48 13.23
C PHE A 169 -17.08 0.00 12.64
N VAL A 170 -17.44 -0.48 11.43
CA VAL A 170 -18.70 -0.08 10.76
C VAL A 170 -19.93 -0.38 11.63
N ARG A 171 -19.99 -1.55 12.27
CA ARG A 171 -21.13 -1.91 13.15
C ARG A 171 -21.28 -0.93 14.32
N LYS A 172 -20.16 -0.61 14.98
CA LYS A 172 -20.11 0.34 16.10
C LYS A 172 -20.48 1.76 15.67
N LEU A 173 -19.99 2.17 14.50
CA LEU A 173 -20.25 3.48 13.94
C LEU A 173 -21.74 3.70 13.62
N ILE A 174 -22.44 2.66 13.14
CA ILE A 174 -23.89 2.73 12.91
C ILE A 174 -24.64 3.02 14.22
N THR A 175 -24.33 2.29 15.29
CA THR A 175 -24.94 2.53 16.61
C THR A 175 -24.70 3.96 17.10
N TYR A 176 -23.47 4.44 16.98
CA TYR A 176 -23.11 5.81 17.33
C TYR A 176 -23.93 6.87 16.56
N MET A 177 -24.10 6.69 15.24
CA MET A 177 -24.92 7.61 14.43
C MET A 177 -26.42 7.53 14.74
N MET A 178 -26.92 6.37 15.19
CA MET A 178 -28.31 6.20 15.61
C MET A 178 -28.61 6.87 16.95
N GLU A 179 -27.62 6.93 17.86
CA GLU A 179 -27.76 7.59 19.16
C GLU A 179 -27.87 9.12 19.03
N ASP A 180 -27.13 9.73 18.08
CA ASP A 180 -27.25 11.16 17.78
C ASP A 180 -27.11 11.43 16.27
N PRO A 181 -28.22 11.70 15.54
CA PRO A 181 -28.20 11.99 14.11
C PRO A 181 -27.34 13.19 13.69
N ARG A 182 -27.02 14.11 14.61
CA ARG A 182 -26.12 15.24 14.31
C ARG A 182 -24.68 14.77 14.04
N THR A 183 -24.34 13.56 14.46
CA THR A 183 -23.02 12.96 14.27
C THR A 183 -22.85 12.25 12.92
N ILE A 184 -23.91 12.16 12.10
CA ILE A 184 -23.88 11.41 10.82
C ILE A 184 -22.76 11.92 9.90
N SER A 185 -22.57 13.23 9.78
CA SER A 185 -21.52 13.81 8.91
C SER A 185 -20.12 13.33 9.32
N ALA A 186 -19.77 13.49 10.60
CA ALA A 186 -18.50 13.01 11.15
C ALA A 186 -18.38 11.48 11.04
N GLY A 187 -19.48 10.76 11.27
CA GLY A 187 -19.54 9.31 11.13
C GLY A 187 -19.16 8.86 9.72
N LEU A 188 -19.69 9.51 8.69
CA LEU A 188 -19.33 9.23 7.30
C LEU A 188 -17.83 9.48 7.06
N ASP A 189 -17.25 10.56 7.59
CA ASP A 189 -15.81 10.79 7.45
C ASP A 189 -14.97 9.68 8.10
N TYR A 190 -15.35 9.19 9.28
CA TYR A 190 -14.66 8.03 9.87
C TYR A 190 -14.88 6.73 9.10
N LEU A 191 -16.08 6.50 8.54
CA LEU A 191 -16.33 5.34 7.68
C LEU A 191 -15.35 5.32 6.50
N PHE A 192 -15.16 6.47 5.87
CA PHE A 192 -14.24 6.57 4.74
C PHE A 192 -12.77 6.49 5.17
N ILE A 193 -12.39 6.98 6.35
CA ILE A 193 -11.06 6.76 6.93
C ILE A 193 -10.83 5.25 7.13
N ALA A 194 -11.78 4.56 7.76
CA ALA A 194 -11.67 3.12 7.98
C ALA A 194 -11.58 2.34 6.66
N LYS A 195 -12.32 2.77 5.63
CA LYS A 195 -12.23 2.17 4.29
C LYS A 195 -10.89 2.45 3.61
N ALA A 196 -10.31 3.62 3.81
CA ALA A 196 -8.99 3.95 3.28
C ALA A 196 -7.89 3.06 3.90
N VAL A 197 -7.97 2.82 5.21
CA VAL A 197 -7.07 1.88 5.91
C VAL A 197 -7.18 0.45 5.35
N GLU A 198 -8.40 -0.03 5.13
CA GLU A 198 -8.61 -1.36 4.51
C GLU A 198 -8.03 -1.43 3.09
N ARG A 199 -8.19 -0.38 2.29
CA ARG A 199 -7.61 -0.32 0.94
C ARG A 199 -6.08 -0.32 0.93
N ILE A 200 -5.45 0.28 1.93
CA ILE A 200 -3.98 0.20 2.08
C ILE A 200 -3.55 -1.26 2.28
N GLY A 201 -4.30 -2.03 3.08
CA GLY A 201 -4.11 -3.47 3.24
C GLY A 201 -4.24 -4.22 1.91
N ASP A 202 -5.31 -3.95 1.16
CA ASP A 202 -5.53 -4.52 -0.18
C ASP A 202 -4.37 -4.22 -1.14
N HIS A 203 -3.86 -2.99 -1.17
CA HIS A 203 -2.71 -2.62 -2.00
C HIS A 203 -1.44 -3.37 -1.60
N ALA A 204 -1.19 -3.53 -0.30
CA ALA A 204 -0.07 -4.33 0.19
C ALA A 204 -0.21 -5.82 -0.15
N LYS A 205 -1.43 -6.37 -0.09
CA LYS A 205 -1.73 -7.73 -0.56
C LYS A 205 -1.42 -7.88 -2.06
N ASN A 206 -1.86 -6.95 -2.90
CA ASN A 206 -1.60 -7.01 -4.34
C ASN A 206 -0.09 -7.02 -4.65
N ILE A 207 0.70 -6.23 -3.91
CA ILE A 207 2.16 -6.23 -4.02
C ILE A 207 2.72 -7.63 -3.70
N ALA A 208 2.23 -8.28 -2.65
CA ALA A 208 2.64 -9.64 -2.30
C ALA A 208 2.30 -10.66 -3.40
N GLU A 209 1.12 -10.56 -4.02
CA GLU A 209 0.72 -11.44 -5.13
C GLU A 209 1.65 -11.29 -6.34
N PHE A 210 2.16 -10.08 -6.63
CA PHE A 210 3.12 -9.87 -7.70
C PHE A 210 4.46 -10.57 -7.45
N ILE A 211 4.88 -10.76 -6.19
CA ILE A 211 6.11 -11.50 -5.86
C ILE A 211 6.00 -12.95 -6.34
N ILE A 212 4.85 -13.58 -6.12
CA ILE A 212 4.58 -14.95 -6.58
C ILE A 212 4.64 -15.01 -8.11
N TYR A 213 4.03 -14.04 -8.79
CA TYR A 213 4.12 -13.93 -10.25
C TYR A 213 5.55 -13.78 -10.76
N ILE A 214 6.40 -12.96 -10.13
CA ILE A 214 7.80 -12.78 -10.55
C ILE A 214 8.54 -14.13 -10.50
N VAL A 215 8.44 -14.82 -9.37
CA VAL A 215 9.22 -16.03 -9.08
C VAL A 215 8.67 -17.26 -9.80
N LYS A 216 7.36 -17.49 -9.71
CA LYS A 216 6.70 -18.71 -10.22
C LYS A 216 6.20 -18.57 -11.65
N GLY A 217 5.96 -17.34 -12.12
CA GLY A 217 5.34 -17.08 -13.41
C GLY A 217 3.82 -17.33 -13.43
N THR A 218 3.22 -17.72 -12.30
CA THR A 218 1.79 -17.95 -12.15
C THR A 218 1.09 -16.70 -11.63
N ASP A 219 -0.01 -16.32 -12.27
CA ASP A 219 -0.89 -15.29 -11.73
C ASP A 219 -1.81 -15.89 -10.68
N VAL A 220 -1.61 -15.51 -9.42
CA VAL A 220 -2.38 -15.99 -8.27
C VAL A 220 -3.47 -15.01 -7.84
N ARG A 221 -3.72 -13.97 -8.62
CA ARG A 221 -4.80 -13.01 -8.33
C ARG A 221 -6.16 -13.69 -8.50
N HIS A 222 -7.07 -13.43 -7.58
CA HIS A 222 -8.45 -13.99 -7.58
C HIS A 222 -8.53 -15.52 -7.49
N VAL A 223 -7.45 -16.22 -7.13
CA VAL A 223 -7.48 -17.66 -6.88
C VAL A 223 -7.81 -17.96 -5.41
N SER A 224 -8.16 -19.20 -5.10
CA SER A 224 -8.40 -19.59 -3.71
C SER A 224 -7.12 -19.53 -2.88
N ARG A 225 -7.24 -19.29 -1.58
CA ARG A 225 -6.09 -19.23 -0.67
C ARG A 225 -5.24 -20.49 -0.71
N ASP A 226 -5.87 -21.66 -0.73
CA ASP A 226 -5.19 -22.95 -0.81
C ASP A 226 -4.43 -23.12 -2.14
N GLN A 227 -4.92 -22.51 -3.22
CA GLN A 227 -4.21 -22.50 -4.50
C GLN A 227 -3.00 -21.57 -4.43
N LEU A 228 -3.18 -20.35 -3.91
CA LEU A 228 -2.08 -19.39 -3.74
C LEU A 228 -0.94 -19.94 -2.88
N GLU A 229 -1.26 -20.61 -1.77
CA GLU A 229 -0.27 -21.23 -0.88
C GLU A 229 0.49 -22.36 -1.57
N ARG A 230 -0.19 -23.19 -2.36
CA ARG A 230 0.46 -24.25 -3.13
C ARG A 230 1.41 -23.69 -4.17
N GLU A 231 1.02 -22.63 -4.87
CA GLU A 231 1.88 -21.95 -5.85
C GLU A 231 3.07 -21.26 -5.19
N ALA A 232 2.90 -20.69 -4.01
CA ALA A 232 3.99 -20.04 -3.28
C ALA A 232 5.06 -21.01 -2.77
N LEU A 233 4.65 -22.25 -2.43
CA LEU A 233 5.49 -23.29 -1.84
C LEU A 233 6.04 -24.31 -2.85
N SER A 234 5.58 -24.30 -4.10
CA SER A 234 6.04 -25.20 -5.17
C SER A 234 7.48 -24.91 -5.61
#